data_AF-D7BJI4-F1
#
_entry.id   AF-D7BJI4-F1
#
_cell.length_a   1.000
_cell.length_b   1.000
_cell.length_c   1.000
_cell.angle_alpha   90.00
_cell.angle_beta   90.00
_cell.angle_gamma   90.00
#
_symmetry.space_group_name_H-M   'P 1'
#
loop_
_entity.id
_entity.type
_entity.pdbx_description
1 polymer ?
#
loop_
_entity_poly.entity_id
_entity_poly.type
_entity_poly.pdbx_seq_one_letter_code
_entity_poly.pdbx_strand_id
1 'polypeptide(L)' 'MKTKRFLKKVGRLELSYLPEAPDHGWPELAVVLDKRIVPVAVGSEATTLWHHPLSEAGFRALADRILEEVC' A
#
# COMPACT_ATOMS: atom_id res chain seq x y z
N MET A 1 -19.24 -3.77 -9.20
CA MET A 1 -18.21 -3.05 -9.99
C MET A 1 -16.89 -3.81 -9.91
N LYS A 2 -16.07 -3.83 -10.97
CA LYS A 2 -14.71 -4.38 -10.87
C LYS A 2 -13.82 -3.30 -10.24
N THR A 3 -13.33 -3.52 -9.02
CA THR A 3 -12.37 -2.61 -8.39
C THR A 3 -11.12 -2.50 -9.25
N LYS A 4 -10.75 -1.28 -9.65
CA LYS A 4 -9.56 -1.03 -10.47
C LYS A 4 -8.34 -1.04 -9.56
N ARG A 5 -7.40 -1.95 -9.84
CA ARG A 5 -6.13 -2.07 -9.11
C ARG A 5 -4.97 -1.62 -9.97
N PHE A 6 -4.06 -0.89 -9.38
CA PHE A 6 -2.84 -0.40 -10.01
C PHE A 6 -1.63 -0.95 -9.27
N LEU A 7 -0.61 -1.34 -10.03
CA LEU A 7 0.65 -1.84 -9.49
C LEU A 7 1.77 -0.90 -9.86
N LYS A 8 2.73 -0.71 -8.95
CA LYS A 8 3.93 0.10 -9.18
C LYS A 8 5.12 -0.56 -8.48
N LYS A 9 6.30 -0.52 -9.09
CA LYS A 9 7.54 -0.94 -8.44
C LYS A 9 8.27 0.23 -7.81
N VAL A 10 8.79 0.02 -6.60
CA VAL A 10 9.70 0.95 -5.92
C VAL A 10 10.90 0.12 -5.46
N GLY A 11 11.99 0.21 -6.22
CA GLY A 11 13.15 -0.67 -6.03
C GLY A 11 12.76 -2.14 -6.22
N ARG A 12 12.93 -2.94 -5.17
CA ARG A 12 12.55 -4.37 -5.10
C ARG A 12 11.13 -4.61 -4.59
N LEU A 13 10.45 -3.58 -4.10
CA LEU A 13 9.08 -3.68 -3.61
C LEU A 13 8.07 -3.46 -4.74
N GLU A 14 6.92 -4.11 -4.60
CA GLU A 14 5.73 -3.81 -5.40
C GLU A 14 4.67 -3.16 -4.50
N LEU A 15 4.06 -2.10 -5.00
CA LEU A 15 2.94 -1.40 -4.38
C LEU A 15 1.66 -1.76 -5.11
N SER A 16 0.61 -2.03 -4.36
CA SER A 16 -0.76 -2.22 -4.85
C SER A 16 -1.62 -1.04 -4.40
N TYR A 17 -2.18 -0.32 -5.35
CA TYR A 17 -3.08 0.80 -5.10
C TYR A 17 -4.49 0.50 -5.61
N LEU A 18 -5.46 0.66 -4.73
CA LEU A 18 -6.88 0.60 -5.01
C LEU A 18 -7.45 2.01 -4.79
N PRO A 19 -7.96 2.73 -5.79
CA PRO A 19 -8.61 4.02 -5.55
C PRO A 19 -9.92 3.89 -4.76
N GLU A 20 -10.54 2.71 -4.78
CA GLU A 20 -11.78 2.40 -4.10
C GLU A 20 -11.70 0.94 -3.62
N ALA A 21 -11.16 0.73 -2.42
CA ALA A 21 -11.05 -0.61 -1.84
C ALA A 21 -12.46 -1.21 -1.61
N PRO A 22 -12.66 -2.51 -1.84
CA PRO A 22 -13.99 -3.12 -1.86
C PRO A 22 -14.66 -3.27 -0.49
N ASP A 23 -13.88 -3.23 0.58
CA ASP A 23 -14.29 -3.42 1.97
C ASP A 23 -14.77 -2.11 2.63
N HIS A 24 -14.08 -1.00 2.37
CA HIS A 24 -14.39 0.29 2.98
C HIS A 24 -14.69 1.42 1.97
N GLY A 25 -14.44 1.24 0.67
CA GLY A 25 -14.77 2.22 -0.37
C GLY A 25 -13.81 3.42 -0.46
N TRP A 26 -12.68 3.38 0.24
CA TRP A 26 -11.68 4.45 0.24
C TRP A 26 -10.43 4.03 -0.54
N PRO A 27 -9.60 4.98 -0.99
CA PRO A 27 -8.30 4.64 -1.52
C PRO A 27 -7.49 3.82 -0.51
N GLU A 28 -6.78 2.80 -0.98
CA GLU A 28 -5.90 1.97 -0.16
C GLU A 28 -4.58 1.76 -0.90
N LEU A 29 -3.49 1.91 -0.17
CA LEU A 29 -2.14 1.59 -0.65
C LEU A 29 -1.57 0.47 0.21
N ALA A 30 -1.12 -0.59 -0.45
CA ALA A 30 -0.50 -1.72 0.20
C ALA A 30 0.89 -2.00 -0.39
N VAL A 31 1.80 -2.47 0.47
CA VAL A 31 3.11 -3.00 0.06
C VAL A 31 2.98 -4.52 -0.07
N VAL A 32 3.46 -5.06 -1.18
CA VAL A 32 3.56 -6.50 -1.41
C VAL A 32 4.93 -6.97 -0.96
N LEU A 33 4.97 -7.73 0.13
CA LEU A 33 6.16 -8.33 0.73
C LEU A 33 6.07 -9.85 0.61
N ASP A 34 6.88 -10.45 -0.27
CA ASP A 34 6.85 -11.88 -0.58
C ASP A 34 5.44 -12.41 -0.91
N LYS A 35 4.77 -13.03 0.07
CA LYS A 35 3.41 -13.60 -0.04
C LYS A 35 2.37 -12.81 0.76
N ARG A 36 2.76 -11.67 1.34
CA ARG A 36 1.92 -10.81 2.17
C ARG A 36 1.61 -9.51 1.45
N ILE A 37 0.39 -9.03 1.62
CA ILE A 37 -0.05 -7.70 1.21
C ILE A 37 -0.30 -6.95 2.51
N VAL A 38 0.46 -5.90 2.76
CA VAL A 38 0.39 -5.11 3.99
C VAL A 38 -0.19 -3.75 3.62
N PRO A 39 -1.45 -3.44 3.97
CA PRO A 39 -2.01 -2.10 3.84
C PRO A 39 -1.16 -1.14 4.67
N VAL A 40 -0.59 -0.11 4.03
CA VAL A 40 0.27 0.88 4.70
C VAL A 40 -0.37 2.25 4.85
N ALA A 41 -1.41 2.52 4.06
CA ALA A 41 -2.19 3.75 4.15
C ALA A 41 -3.58 3.58 3.55
N VAL A 42 -4.53 4.36 4.06
CA VAL A 42 -5.92 4.44 3.56
C VAL A 42 -6.29 5.92 3.34
N GLY A 43 -7.25 6.19 2.45
CA GLY A 43 -7.80 7.51 2.21
C GLY A 43 -6.84 8.45 1.49
N SER A 44 -6.81 9.71 1.94
CA SER A 44 -5.96 10.75 1.35
C SER A 44 -4.47 10.42 1.43
N GLU A 45 -4.04 9.77 2.51
CA GLU A 45 -2.64 9.35 2.69
C GLU A 45 -2.22 8.32 1.63
N ALA A 46 -3.07 7.32 1.36
CA ALA A 46 -2.83 6.34 0.29
C ALA A 46 -2.66 7.01 -1.08
N THR A 47 -3.51 8.01 -1.35
CA THR A 47 -3.46 8.78 -2.61
C THR A 47 -2.16 9.59 -2.69
N THR A 48 -1.78 10.28 -1.62
CA THR A 48 -0.53 11.05 -1.55
C THR A 48 0.68 10.15 -1.75
N LEU A 49 0.78 9.03 -1.05
CA LEU A 49 1.90 8.09 -1.16
C LEU A 49 1.94 7.39 -2.52
N TRP A 50 0.80 7.22 -3.19
CA TRP A 50 0.78 6.71 -4.55
C TRP A 50 1.41 7.69 -5.55
N HIS A 51 1.09 8.98 -5.44
CA HIS A 51 1.60 10.03 -6.35
C HIS A 51 3.02 10.48 -5.99
N HIS A 52 3.35 10.50 -4.69
CA HIS A 52 4.64 10.89 -4.13
C HIS A 52 5.20 9.74 -3.29
N PRO A 53 5.69 8.67 -3.94
CA PRO A 53 6.14 7.47 -3.24
C PRO A 53 7.37 7.75 -2.37
N LEU A 54 7.40 7.10 -1.21
CA LEU A 54 8.60 7.00 -0.39
C LEU A 54 9.67 6.15 -1.09
N SER A 55 10.87 6.16 -0.51
CA SER A 55 11.91 5.21 -0.88
C SER A 55 11.52 3.78 -0.52
N GLU A 56 12.22 2.80 -1.10
CA GLU A 56 12.07 1.38 -0.75
C GLU A 56 12.16 1.16 0.77
N ALA A 57 13.20 1.74 1.40
CA ALA A 57 13.40 1.65 2.85
C ALA A 57 12.26 2.29 3.65
N GLY A 58 11.68 3.40 3.16
CA GLY A 58 10.55 4.06 3.80
C GLY A 58 9.28 3.20 3.80
N PHE A 59 8.95 2.59 2.66
CA PHE A 59 7.81 1.67 2.58
C PHE A 59 8.04 0.38 3.37
N ARG A 60 9.28 -0.13 3.38
CA ARG A 60 9.66 -1.28 4.20
C ARG A 60 9.40 -1.01 5.68
N ALA A 61 9.88 0.12 6.19
CA ALA A 61 9.69 0.50 7.59
C ALA A 61 8.21 0.67 7.98
N LEU A 62 7.38 1.25 7.08
CA LEU A 62 5.94 1.35 7.32
C LEU A 62 5.27 -0.03 7.42
N ALA A 63 5.59 -0.92 6.49
CA ALA A 63 5.02 -2.26 6.48
C ALA A 63 5.49 -3.09 7.68
N ASP A 64 6.77 -3.00 8.05
CA ASP A 64 7.32 -3.69 9.22
C ASP A 64 6.63 -3.22 10.51
N ARG A 65 6.45 -1.90 10.70
CA ARG A 65 5.73 -1.34 11.87
C ARG A 65 4.31 -1.90 11.99
N ILE A 66 3.56 -1.93 10.88
CA ILE A 66 2.18 -2.44 10.87
C ILE A 66 2.14 -3.94 11.18
N LEU A 67 3.11 -4.71 10.68
CA LEU A 67 3.23 -6.12 11.00
C LEU A 67 3.54 -6.35 12.49
N GLU A 68 4.33 -5.48 13.12
CA GLU A 68 4.59 -5.52 14.56
C GLU A 68 3.35 -5.16 15.39
N GLU A 69 2.52 -4.21 14.94
CA GLU A 69 1.31 -3.78 15.66
C GLU A 69 0.16 -4.79 15.60
N VAL A 70 0.17 -5.69 14.62
CA VAL A 70 -0.89 -6.72 14.43
C VAL A 70 -0.50 -8.07 15.06
N CYS A 71 0.72 -8.20 15.59
CA CYS A 71 1.23 -9.38 16.30
C CYS A 71 1.14 -9.23 17.82
#